data_AF-A0AAD9FC86-F1
#
_entry.id   AF-A0AAD9FC86-F1
#
_cell.length_a   1.000
_cell.length_b   1.000
_cell.length_c   1.000
_cell.angle_alpha   90.00
_cell.angle_beta   90.00
_cell.angle_gamma   90.00
#
_symmetry.space_group_name_H-M   'P 1'
#
loop_
_entity.id
_entity.type
_entity.pdbx_description
1 polymer ?
#
loop_
_entity_poly.entity_id
_entity_poly.type
_entity_poly.pdbx_seq_one_letter_code
_entity_poly.pdbx_strand_id
1 'polypeptide(L)'
;MNILPKKSWHVRNKDNVARVRKDEAQAAEEEREAKRRVERAEQEARTEYLRNKSRAALSSAGETKADEDEAVPSGGSGILEHLNLFPLEDSSEKKGNVEYLKDKKDEQEKQERAIGLLVSLGPQPGTEVTPCSIERLRAERLQREAEERRRTQALLDQRNGKRKEPGRETMEREMPYNSAYFPELARKRQRRDRDSWRDEILKS
;
A
#
# COMPACT_ATOMS: atom_id res chain seq x y z
N MET A 1 -4.70 -9.94 32.00
CA MET A 1 -3.97 -10.41 30.80
C MET A 1 -4.90 -10.33 29.60
N ASN A 2 -4.55 -9.60 28.54
CA ASN A 2 -5.39 -9.51 27.33
C ASN A 2 -5.05 -10.65 26.36
N ILE A 3 -6.04 -11.49 26.05
CA ILE A 3 -5.85 -12.71 25.24
C ILE A 3 -6.38 -12.56 23.80
N LEU A 4 -7.12 -11.49 23.50
CA LEU A 4 -7.69 -11.25 22.16
C LEU A 4 -6.65 -11.27 21.02
N PRO A 5 -5.46 -10.64 21.15
CA PRO A 5 -4.48 -10.63 20.07
C PRO A 5 -3.97 -12.02 19.67
N LYS A 6 -4.09 -13.02 20.57
CA LYS A 6 -3.65 -14.40 20.34
C LYS A 6 -4.72 -15.26 19.67
N LYS A 7 -5.89 -14.71 19.37
CA LYS A 7 -7.00 -15.44 18.74
C LYS A 7 -7.06 -15.13 17.24
N SER A 8 -7.25 -16.18 16.45
CA SER A 8 -7.34 -16.10 14.99
C SER A 8 -8.54 -15.30 14.49
N TRP A 9 -9.61 -15.18 15.29
CA TRP A 9 -10.81 -14.41 14.95
C TRP A 9 -10.73 -12.92 15.31
N HIS A 10 -9.61 -12.44 15.87
CA HIS A 10 -9.51 -11.05 16.29
C HIS A 10 -9.55 -10.09 15.10
N VAL A 11 -10.62 -9.30 15.00
CA VAL A 11 -10.91 -8.41 13.85
C VAL A 11 -9.75 -7.45 13.54
N ARG A 12 -9.05 -6.96 14.57
CA ARG A 12 -7.94 -6.00 14.42
C ARG A 12 -6.60 -6.65 14.08
N ASN A 13 -6.52 -7.98 14.00
CA ASN A 13 -5.30 -8.63 13.53
C ASN A 13 -5.04 -8.25 12.08
N LYS A 14 -3.80 -7.88 11.77
CA LYS A 14 -3.38 -7.41 10.45
C LYS A 14 -3.78 -8.37 9.34
N ASP A 15 -3.67 -9.67 9.59
CA ASP A 15 -4.00 -10.72 8.62
C ASP A 15 -5.51 -10.79 8.34
N ASN A 16 -6.34 -10.53 9.34
CA ASN A 16 -7.80 -10.49 9.17
C ASN A 16 -8.21 -9.22 8.43
N VAL A 17 -7.63 -8.07 8.78
CA VAL A 17 -7.87 -6.82 8.06
C VAL A 17 -7.40 -6.92 6.60
N ALA A 18 -6.28 -7.58 6.33
CA ALA A 18 -5.80 -7.80 4.96
C ALA A 18 -6.75 -8.70 4.14
N ARG A 19 -7.32 -9.75 4.75
CA ARG A 19 -8.34 -10.58 4.10
C ARG A 19 -9.59 -9.77 3.77
N VAL A 20 -10.12 -9.01 4.73
CA VAL A 20 -11.29 -8.13 4.51
C VAL A 20 -11.02 -7.15 3.36
N ARG A 21 -9.86 -6.50 3.33
CA ARG A 21 -9.50 -5.58 2.24
C ARG A 21 -9.40 -6.26 0.88
N LYS A 22 -8.91 -7.49 0.84
CA LYS A 22 -8.83 -8.26 -0.41
C LYS A 22 -10.23 -8.58 -0.91
N ASP A 23 -11.11 -9.04 -0.03
CA ASP A 23 -12.49 -9.38 -0.38
C ASP A 23 -13.28 -8.12 -0.81
N GLU A 24 -13.10 -7.00 -0.10
CA GLU A 24 -13.66 -5.69 -0.48
C GLU A 24 -13.14 -5.21 -1.84
N ALA A 25 -11.84 -5.37 -2.11
CA ALA A 25 -11.25 -5.00 -3.39
C ALA A 25 -11.78 -5.88 -4.54
N GLN A 26 -11.88 -7.19 -4.32
CA GLN A 26 -12.46 -8.13 -5.30
C GLN A 26 -13.92 -7.79 -5.59
N ALA A 27 -14.73 -7.54 -4.56
CA ALA A 27 -16.12 -7.12 -4.74
C ALA A 27 -16.23 -5.80 -5.52
N ALA A 28 -15.34 -4.84 -5.25
CA ALA A 28 -15.30 -3.57 -5.98
C ALA A 28 -14.86 -3.72 -7.44
N GLU A 29 -13.94 -4.64 -7.75
CA GLU A 29 -13.51 -4.95 -9.12
C GLU A 29 -14.64 -5.65 -9.90
N GLU A 30 -15.28 -6.65 -9.31
CA GLU A 30 -16.41 -7.35 -9.91
C GLU A 30 -17.59 -6.40 -10.21
N GLU A 31 -17.89 -5.46 -9.31
CA GLU A 31 -18.94 -4.46 -9.54
C GLU A 31 -18.59 -3.52 -10.71
N ARG A 32 -17.31 -3.13 -10.85
CA ARG A 32 -16.85 -2.31 -11.98
C ARG A 32 -16.94 -3.07 -13.30
N GLU A 33 -16.57 -4.34 -13.32
CA GLU A 33 -16.68 -5.18 -14.51
C GLU A 33 -18.14 -5.43 -14.90
N ALA A 34 -19.01 -5.68 -13.92
CA ALA A 34 -20.45 -5.82 -14.14
C ALA A 34 -21.04 -4.54 -14.72
N LYS A 35 -20.70 -3.36 -14.17
CA LYS A 35 -21.12 -2.06 -14.72
C LYS A 35 -20.65 -1.86 -16.16
N ARG A 36 -19.38 -2.16 -16.45
CA ARG A 36 -18.82 -2.09 -17.81
C ARG A 36 -19.56 -3.00 -18.79
N ARG A 37 -19.94 -4.20 -18.34
CA ARG A 37 -20.72 -5.15 -19.15
C ARG A 37 -22.13 -4.63 -19.41
N VAL A 38 -22.80 -4.11 -18.38
CA VAL A 38 -24.14 -3.51 -18.50
C VAL A 38 -24.12 -2.33 -19.45
N GLU A 39 -23.15 -1.42 -19.31
CA GLU A 39 -23.02 -0.24 -20.18
C GLU A 39 -22.81 -0.65 -21.64
N ARG A 40 -21.96 -1.66 -21.90
CA ARG A 40 -21.79 -2.20 -23.27
C ARG A 40 -23.09 -2.79 -23.80
N ALA A 41 -23.76 -3.62 -23.00
CA ALA A 41 -25.03 -4.22 -23.39
C ALA A 41 -26.11 -3.17 -23.65
N GLU A 42 -26.13 -2.09 -22.87
CA GLU A 42 -27.04 -0.96 -23.07
C GLU A 42 -26.75 -0.20 -24.37
N GLN A 43 -25.47 0.05 -24.67
CA GLN A 43 -25.05 0.64 -25.94
C GLN A 43 -25.49 -0.24 -27.13
N GLU A 44 -25.20 -1.54 -27.07
CA GLU A 44 -25.58 -2.52 -28.09
C GLU A 44 -27.11 -2.58 -28.27
N ALA A 45 -27.86 -2.73 -27.17
CA ALA A 45 -29.32 -2.76 -27.18
C ALA A 45 -29.94 -1.48 -27.75
N ARG A 46 -29.36 -0.31 -27.42
CA ARG A 46 -29.81 0.97 -27.99
C ARG A 46 -29.61 1.01 -29.51
N THR A 47 -28.45 0.55 -30.00
CA THR A 47 -28.19 0.51 -31.43
C THR A 47 -29.06 -0.52 -32.16
N GLU A 48 -29.26 -1.69 -31.55
CA GLU A 48 -30.09 -2.75 -32.10
C GLU A 48 -31.56 -2.33 -32.14
N TYR A 49 -32.06 -1.65 -31.10
CA TYR A 49 -33.41 -1.08 -31.10
C TYR A 49 -33.61 -0.11 -32.27
N LEU A 50 -32.66 0.78 -32.53
CA LEU A 50 -32.74 1.71 -33.67
C LEU A 50 -32.69 0.98 -35.02
N ARG A 51 -31.81 -0.02 -35.16
CA ARG A 51 -31.72 -0.85 -36.38
C ARG A 51 -32.98 -1.66 -36.64
N ASN A 52 -33.55 -2.26 -35.59
CA ASN A 52 -34.78 -3.04 -35.71
C ASN A 52 -35.98 -2.13 -36.00
N LYS A 53 -36.03 -0.93 -35.41
CA LYS A 53 -37.05 0.07 -35.72
C LYS A 53 -36.97 0.55 -37.18
N SER A 54 -35.77 0.79 -37.71
CA SER A 54 -35.62 1.15 -39.13
C SER A 54 -35.97 -0.01 -40.06
N ARG A 55 -35.58 -1.25 -39.72
CA ARG A 55 -35.95 -2.45 -40.49
C ARG A 55 -37.46 -2.66 -40.49
N ALA A 56 -38.12 -2.55 -39.34
CA ALA A 56 -39.57 -2.67 -39.23
C ALA A 56 -40.29 -1.61 -40.07
N ALA A 57 -39.79 -0.36 -40.07
CA ALA A 57 -40.34 0.69 -40.94
C ALA A 57 -40.20 0.34 -42.43
N LEU A 58 -39.04 -0.17 -42.87
CA LEU A 58 -38.82 -0.61 -44.25
C LEU A 58 -39.69 -1.81 -44.64
N SER A 59 -39.81 -2.82 -43.77
CA SER A 59 -40.69 -3.97 -44.01
C SER A 59 -42.15 -3.54 -44.11
N SER A 60 -42.62 -2.67 -43.20
CA SER A 60 -44.00 -2.16 -43.24
C SER A 60 -44.31 -1.29 -44.47
N ALA A 61 -43.31 -0.60 -45.01
CA ALA A 61 -43.45 0.16 -46.26
C ALA A 61 -43.43 -0.76 -47.50
N GLY A 62 -42.70 -1.87 -47.44
CA GLY A 62 -42.55 -2.86 -48.51
C GLY A 62 -43.74 -3.81 -48.69
N GLU A 63 -44.58 -4.00 -47.67
CA GLU A 63 -45.72 -4.94 -47.71
C GLU A 63 -47.00 -4.38 -48.38
N THR A 64 -46.97 -3.16 -48.94
CA THR A 64 -48.15 -2.56 -49.60
C THR A 64 -48.28 -2.85 -51.10
N LYS A 65 -47.48 -3.76 -51.67
CA LYS A 65 -47.62 -4.17 -53.09
C LYS A 65 -47.33 -5.65 -53.31
N ALA A 66 -48.33 -6.48 -53.08
CA ALA A 66 -48.40 -7.80 -53.67
C ALA A 66 -49.88 -8.18 -53.86
N ASP A 67 -50.47 -7.68 -54.94
CA ASP A 67 -51.53 -8.38 -55.68
C ASP A 67 -51.30 -8.09 -57.19
N GLU A 68 -51.03 -9.19 -57.91
CA GLU A 68 -51.10 -9.43 -59.38
C GLU A 68 -50.22 -8.59 -60.34
N ASP A 69 -49.12 -9.17 -60.85
CA ASP A 69 -49.03 -9.73 -62.22
C ASP A 69 -47.58 -9.95 -62.74
N GLU A 70 -47.40 -11.14 -63.34
CA GLU A 70 -46.51 -11.55 -64.45
C GLU A 70 -44.97 -11.45 -64.41
N ALA A 71 -44.36 -12.46 -65.03
CA ALA A 71 -42.96 -12.84 -64.97
C ALA A 71 -42.02 -12.05 -65.89
N VAL A 72 -40.81 -11.69 -65.40
CA VAL A 72 -39.58 -11.56 -66.22
C VAL A 72 -38.34 -11.91 -65.37
N PRO A 73 -37.51 -12.90 -65.75
CA PRO A 73 -36.17 -13.07 -65.18
C PRO A 73 -35.17 -12.38 -66.12
N SER A 74 -34.55 -11.28 -65.71
CA SER A 74 -33.52 -10.65 -66.54
C SER A 74 -32.52 -9.83 -65.73
N GLY A 75 -31.25 -10.09 -66.01
CA GLY A 75 -30.19 -9.11 -65.88
C GLY A 75 -29.50 -9.08 -64.53
N GLY A 76 -28.50 -9.95 -64.36
CA GLY A 76 -27.43 -9.65 -63.43
C GLY A 76 -26.86 -8.27 -63.74
N SER A 77 -27.00 -7.35 -62.79
CA SER A 77 -26.36 -6.05 -62.82
C SER A 77 -25.49 -5.96 -61.59
N GLY A 78 -24.23 -5.60 -61.83
CA GLY A 78 -23.08 -5.91 -61.01
C GLY A 78 -23.27 -5.63 -59.54
N ILE A 79 -22.55 -6.43 -58.73
CA ILE A 79 -21.78 -5.94 -57.59
C ILE A 79 -22.45 -4.71 -56.98
N LEU A 80 -23.31 -4.94 -55.99
CA LEU A 80 -23.70 -3.90 -55.04
C LEU A 80 -22.43 -3.52 -54.25
N GLU A 81 -21.45 -2.95 -54.94
CA GLU A 81 -20.49 -2.02 -54.38
C GLU A 81 -21.37 -1.02 -53.67
N HIS A 82 -21.44 -1.15 -52.34
CA HIS A 82 -21.88 -0.09 -51.48
C HIS A 82 -21.17 1.16 -51.98
N LEU A 83 -21.89 2.01 -52.73
CA LEU A 83 -21.43 3.35 -53.04
C LEU A 83 -21.26 4.02 -51.70
N ASN A 84 -20.02 4.03 -51.22
CA ASN A 84 -19.61 4.77 -50.04
C ASN A 84 -19.80 6.24 -50.40
N LEU A 85 -21.03 6.73 -50.21
CA LEU A 85 -21.40 8.13 -50.45
C LEU A 85 -20.50 9.10 -49.66
N PHE A 86 -19.84 8.56 -48.63
CA PHE A 86 -18.69 9.14 -47.96
C PHE A 86 -17.55 8.10 -47.99
N PRO A 87 -16.44 8.36 -48.70
CA PRO A 87 -15.22 7.58 -48.54
C PRO A 87 -14.89 7.50 -47.05
N LEU A 88 -14.62 6.29 -46.56
CA LEU A 88 -14.29 6.01 -45.16
C LEU A 88 -12.87 6.50 -44.83
N GLU A 89 -12.55 7.74 -45.17
CA GLU A 89 -11.24 8.35 -44.90
C GLU A 89 -11.29 9.30 -43.71
N ASP A 90 -12.46 9.48 -43.11
CA ASP A 90 -12.64 10.17 -41.84
C ASP A 90 -13.86 9.58 -41.10
N SER A 91 -13.83 8.29 -40.73
CA SER A 91 -14.69 7.82 -39.64
C SER A 91 -14.20 8.53 -38.39
N SER A 92 -14.75 9.73 -38.17
CA SER A 92 -14.42 10.68 -37.14
C SER A 92 -13.66 10.00 -36.01
N GLU A 93 -12.35 10.20 -35.99
CA GLU A 93 -11.69 10.36 -34.71
C GLU A 93 -12.67 11.21 -33.91
N LYS A 94 -13.22 10.65 -32.83
CA LYS A 94 -14.00 11.44 -31.90
C LYS A 94 -12.99 12.45 -31.36
N LYS A 95 -12.75 13.53 -32.11
CA LYS A 95 -12.13 14.76 -31.69
C LYS A 95 -13.18 15.39 -30.79
N GLY A 96 -13.46 14.70 -29.68
CA GLY A 96 -13.98 15.35 -28.50
C GLY A 96 -13.05 16.52 -28.23
N ASN A 97 -13.64 17.63 -27.79
CA ASN A 97 -13.00 18.92 -27.70
C ASN A 97 -11.53 18.75 -27.29
N VAL A 98 -10.60 19.19 -28.14
CA VAL A 98 -9.15 18.90 -27.96
C VAL A 98 -8.67 19.40 -26.59
N GLU A 99 -9.27 20.48 -26.11
CA GLU A 99 -9.09 21.03 -24.77
C GLU A 99 -9.53 20.06 -23.67
N TYR A 100 -10.68 19.41 -23.80
CA TYR A 100 -11.19 18.45 -22.81
C TYR A 100 -10.27 17.23 -22.63
N LEU A 101 -9.65 16.76 -23.72
CA LEU A 101 -8.70 15.64 -23.64
C LEU A 101 -7.38 16.07 -23.00
N LYS A 102 -6.94 17.33 -23.22
CA LYS A 102 -5.78 17.90 -22.54
C LYS A 102 -6.06 18.11 -21.05
N ASP A 103 -7.17 18.73 -20.71
CA ASP A 103 -7.57 18.97 -19.32
C ASP A 103 -7.69 17.65 -18.54
N LYS A 104 -8.30 16.62 -19.14
CA LYS A 104 -8.42 15.30 -18.52
C LYS A 104 -7.07 14.63 -18.31
N LYS A 105 -6.12 14.83 -19.25
CA LYS A 105 -4.76 14.31 -19.13
C LYS A 105 -3.99 15.05 -18.04
N ASP A 106 -4.13 16.37 -17.96
CA ASP A 106 -3.51 17.20 -16.92
C ASP A 106 -4.09 16.89 -15.53
N GLU A 107 -5.39 16.59 -15.44
CA GLU A 107 -6.06 16.14 -14.21
C GLU A 107 -5.54 14.77 -13.76
N GLN A 108 -5.41 13.82 -14.69
CA GLN A 108 -4.79 12.51 -14.42
C GLN A 108 -3.33 12.67 -13.99
N GLU A 109 -2.58 13.54 -14.65
CA GLU A 109 -1.20 13.83 -14.30
C GLU A 109 -1.10 14.45 -12.90
N LYS A 110 -1.99 15.37 -12.53
CA LYS A 110 -2.05 15.92 -11.16
C LYS A 110 -2.37 14.85 -10.14
N GLN A 111 -3.28 13.92 -10.44
CA GLN A 111 -3.61 12.80 -9.55
C GLN A 111 -2.42 11.85 -9.40
N GLU A 112 -1.75 11.49 -10.51
CA GLU A 112 -0.55 10.65 -10.49
C GLU A 112 0.62 11.34 -9.79
N ARG A 113 0.79 12.65 -9.95
CA ARG A 113 1.79 13.45 -9.21
C ARG A 113 1.45 13.54 -7.72
N ALA A 114 0.18 13.70 -7.36
CA ALA A 114 -0.27 13.74 -5.97
C ALA A 114 -0.13 12.38 -5.28
N ILE A 115 -0.33 11.28 -6.03
CA ILE A 115 -0.12 9.90 -5.58
C ILE A 115 1.38 9.53 -5.59
N GLY A 116 2.20 10.23 -6.38
CA GLY A 116 3.65 10.04 -6.48
C GLY A 116 4.10 9.04 -7.55
N LEU A 117 3.23 8.72 -8.53
CA LEU A 117 3.53 7.80 -9.65
C LEU A 117 4.36 8.49 -10.74
N LEU A 118 4.05 9.76 -11.06
CA LEU A 118 4.80 10.56 -12.03
C LEU A 118 5.89 11.39 -11.34
N VAL A 119 6.85 10.70 -10.73
CA VAL A 119 8.01 11.28 -10.02
C VAL A 119 9.29 10.83 -10.75
N SER A 120 9.43 11.24 -12.01
CA SER A 120 10.59 10.90 -12.86
C SER A 120 11.46 12.12 -13.20
N LEU A 121 10.99 13.32 -12.93
CA LEU A 121 11.75 14.56 -12.97
C LEU A 121 11.66 15.14 -11.56
N GLY A 122 12.80 15.39 -10.92
CA GLY A 122 12.88 15.75 -9.50
C GLY A 122 12.04 16.98 -9.12
N PRO A 123 11.92 17.24 -7.80
CA PRO A 123 11.14 18.37 -7.30
C PRO A 123 11.53 19.67 -8.00
N GLN A 124 10.54 20.45 -8.45
CA GLN A 124 10.77 21.77 -9.01
C GLN A 124 11.52 22.63 -7.97
N PRO A 125 12.52 23.44 -8.36
CA PRO A 125 13.18 24.35 -7.42
C PRO A 125 12.16 25.39 -6.94
N GLY A 126 11.64 25.19 -5.73
CA GLY A 126 10.69 26.11 -5.09
C GLY A 126 9.42 25.47 -4.51
N THR A 127 9.14 24.18 -4.74
CA THR A 127 8.12 23.48 -3.94
C THR A 127 8.81 22.64 -2.90
N GLU A 128 8.78 23.11 -1.66
CA GLU A 128 9.11 22.32 -0.49
C GLU A 128 8.29 21.04 -0.59
N VAL A 129 8.97 19.93 -0.88
CA VAL A 129 8.39 18.60 -0.83
C VAL A 129 7.75 18.53 0.54
N THR A 130 6.42 18.60 0.65
CA THR A 130 5.78 18.36 1.94
C THR A 130 6.13 16.93 2.29
N PRO A 131 7.08 16.69 3.22
CA PRO A 131 7.57 15.37 3.49
C PRO A 131 6.61 14.77 4.51
N CYS A 132 5.37 14.55 4.10
CA CYS A 132 4.29 14.33 5.05
C CYS A 132 3.75 12.90 5.05
N SER A 133 4.21 12.01 4.17
CA SER A 133 3.79 10.60 4.19
C SER A 133 4.94 9.68 4.58
N ILE A 134 6.00 9.61 3.78
CA ILE A 134 7.15 8.72 4.06
C ILE A 134 7.97 9.22 5.25
N GLU A 135 8.23 10.52 5.36
CA GLU A 135 9.00 11.06 6.47
C GLU A 135 8.21 11.05 7.78
N ARG A 136 6.87 11.16 7.73
CA ARG A 136 6.03 10.88 8.91
C ARG A 136 6.14 9.44 9.38
N LEU A 137 6.10 8.46 8.46
CA LEU A 137 6.29 7.05 8.80
C LEU A 137 7.71 6.75 9.34
N ARG A 138 8.73 7.43 8.80
CA ARG A 138 10.12 7.35 9.30
C ARG A 138 10.24 7.99 10.69
N ALA A 139 9.65 9.16 10.90
CA ALA A 139 9.63 9.85 12.19
C ALA A 139 8.87 9.03 13.24
N GLU A 140 7.73 8.44 12.88
CA GLU A 140 6.97 7.54 13.76
C GLU A 140 7.78 6.28 14.12
N ARG A 141 8.47 5.66 13.14
CA ARG A 141 9.38 4.53 13.39
C ARG A 141 10.51 4.94 14.34
N LEU A 142 11.16 6.08 14.11
CA LEU A 142 12.25 6.58 14.94
C LEU A 142 11.78 6.92 16.36
N GLN A 143 10.59 7.50 16.52
CA GLN A 143 9.99 7.76 17.83
C GLN A 143 9.70 6.46 18.58
N ARG A 144 9.14 5.45 17.90
CA ARG A 144 8.89 4.14 18.50
C ARG A 144 10.18 3.45 18.94
N GLU A 145 11.20 3.47 18.09
CA GLU A 145 12.52 2.91 18.41
C GLU A 145 13.19 3.68 19.57
N ALA A 146 13.06 5.01 19.60
CA ALA A 146 13.58 5.85 20.68
C ALA A 146 12.86 5.61 22.01
N GLU A 147 11.53 5.44 22.00
CA GLU A 147 10.76 5.10 23.20
C GLU A 147 11.10 3.70 23.73
N GLU A 148 11.24 2.72 22.85
CA GLU A 148 11.67 1.37 23.21
C GLU A 148 13.09 1.39 23.76
N ARG A 149 14.02 2.12 23.13
CA ARG A 149 15.38 2.37 23.66
C ARG A 149 15.37 3.09 25.00
N ARG A 150 14.51 4.09 25.19
CA ARG A 150 14.41 4.81 26.47
C ARG A 150 13.90 3.89 27.57
N ARG A 151 12.94 3.01 27.26
CA ARG A 151 12.43 2.01 28.21
C ARG A 151 13.50 0.98 28.57
N THR A 152 14.23 0.45 27.59
CA THR A 152 15.33 -0.49 27.86
C THR A 152 16.46 0.18 28.64
N GLN A 153 16.82 1.40 28.28
CA GLN A 153 17.81 2.20 28.99
C GLN A 153 17.38 2.49 30.42
N ALA A 154 16.13 2.89 30.67
CA ALA A 154 15.62 3.11 32.02
C ALA A 154 15.65 1.83 32.89
N LEU A 155 15.39 0.66 32.31
CA LEU A 155 15.55 -0.62 33.01
C LEU A 155 17.02 -0.94 33.30
N LEU A 156 17.91 -0.66 32.34
CA LEU A 156 19.35 -0.81 32.52
C LEU A 156 19.89 0.16 33.58
N ASP A 157 19.39 1.39 33.64
CA ASP A 157 19.79 2.40 34.61
C ASP A 157 19.20 2.11 35.99
N GLN A 158 17.99 1.55 36.08
CA GLN A 158 17.47 1.02 37.35
C GLN A 158 18.32 -0.17 37.83
N ARG A 159 18.79 -1.02 36.91
CA ARG A 159 19.70 -2.12 37.21
C ARG A 159 21.09 -1.62 37.63
N ASN A 160 21.64 -0.65 36.91
CA ASN A 160 22.99 -0.10 37.13
C ASN A 160 23.03 0.92 38.27
N GLY A 161 21.91 1.57 38.59
CA GLY A 161 21.71 2.49 39.71
C GLY A 161 21.79 1.79 41.07
N LYS A 162 21.69 0.45 41.09
CA LYS A 162 22.24 -0.36 42.18
C LYS A 162 23.75 -0.52 41.99
N ARG A 163 24.47 0.59 42.22
CA ARG A 163 25.94 0.69 42.38
C ARG A 163 26.76 -0.26 41.49
N LYS A 164 27.04 0.15 40.26
CA LYS A 164 28.33 -0.23 39.66
C LYS A 164 29.34 0.86 40.01
N GLU A 165 30.03 0.69 41.15
CA GLU A 165 31.21 1.52 41.44
C GLU A 165 32.17 1.41 40.25
N PRO A 166 32.83 2.50 39.81
CA PRO A 166 33.84 2.41 38.77
C PRO A 166 34.85 1.36 39.23
N GLY A 167 34.97 0.28 38.45
CA GLY A 167 35.68 -0.92 38.86
C GLY A 167 37.07 -0.55 39.32
N ARG A 168 37.34 -0.68 40.63
CA ARG A 168 38.71 -0.76 41.11
C ARG A 168 39.33 -1.93 40.35
N GLU A 169 40.43 -1.68 39.64
CA GLU A 169 41.24 -2.73 39.04
C GLU A 169 41.74 -3.63 40.18
N THR A 170 40.96 -4.65 40.52
CA THR A 170 41.37 -5.65 41.51
C THR A 170 42.47 -6.45 40.85
N MET A 171 43.71 -6.28 41.33
CA MET A 171 44.85 -7.12 40.97
C MET A 171 44.43 -8.59 41.08
N GLU A 172 44.97 -9.48 40.24
CA GLU A 172 44.62 -10.92 40.21
C GLU A 172 44.67 -11.60 41.60
N ARG A 173 45.56 -11.10 42.48
CA ARG A 173 45.70 -11.52 43.89
C ARG A 173 44.49 -11.17 44.79
N GLU A 174 43.71 -10.16 44.43
CA GLU A 174 42.53 -9.69 45.17
C GLU A 174 41.24 -10.33 44.69
N MET A 175 41.27 -11.05 43.55
CA MET A 175 40.12 -11.82 43.08
C MET A 175 39.90 -13.04 44.00
N PRO A 176 38.71 -13.21 44.58
CA PRO A 176 38.41 -14.38 45.40
C PRO A 176 38.36 -15.64 44.54
N TYR A 177 39.05 -16.70 44.98
CA TYR A 177 39.02 -18.00 44.32
C TYR A 177 37.64 -18.65 44.51
N ASN A 178 36.95 -18.97 43.41
CA ASN A 178 35.63 -19.59 43.45
C ASN A 178 35.77 -21.13 43.47
N SER A 179 36.06 -21.69 44.64
CA SER A 179 36.09 -23.16 44.83
C SER A 179 34.69 -23.71 45.12
N ALA A 180 34.05 -24.30 44.11
CA ALA A 180 32.74 -24.96 44.25
C ALA A 180 32.74 -26.14 45.26
N TYR A 181 33.91 -26.74 45.49
CA TYR A 181 34.05 -27.93 46.32
C TYR A 181 34.49 -27.64 47.77
N PHE A 182 34.93 -26.41 48.07
CA PHE A 182 35.38 -26.01 49.40
C PHE A 182 34.95 -24.56 49.71
N PRO A 183 33.66 -24.34 50.02
CA PRO A 183 33.11 -23.00 50.24
C PRO A 183 33.67 -22.29 51.49
N GLU A 184 34.16 -23.04 52.47
CA GLU A 184 34.79 -22.50 53.69
C GLU A 184 36.09 -21.75 53.40
N LEU A 185 36.88 -22.22 52.42
CA LEU A 185 38.12 -21.55 51.98
C LEU A 185 37.84 -20.27 51.17
N ALA A 186 36.69 -20.20 50.50
CA ALA A 186 36.27 -19.03 49.71
C ALA A 186 35.71 -17.89 50.58
N ARG A 187 35.28 -18.16 51.82
CA ARG A 187 34.73 -17.17 52.75
C ARG A 187 35.83 -16.45 53.54
N LYS A 188 36.32 -15.36 52.93
CA LYS A 188 37.04 -14.20 53.50
C LYS A 188 38.40 -14.45 54.17
N ARG A 189 39.44 -13.85 53.57
CA ARG A 189 40.60 -13.33 54.31
C ARG A 189 40.11 -12.20 55.22
N GLN A 190 40.17 -12.38 56.54
CA GLN A 190 40.17 -11.26 57.48
C GLN A 190 41.41 -10.41 57.13
N ARG A 191 41.23 -9.25 56.50
CA ARG A 191 42.30 -8.25 56.47
C ARG A 191 42.42 -7.77 57.91
N ARG A 192 43.31 -8.40 58.68
CA ARG A 192 43.76 -7.86 59.95
C ARG A 192 44.38 -6.51 59.59
N ASP A 193 43.78 -5.43 60.07
CA ASP A 193 44.17 -4.07 59.72
C ASP A 193 45.68 -3.92 59.87
N ARG A 194 46.38 -3.82 58.74
CA ARG A 194 47.85 -3.73 58.71
C ARG A 194 48.34 -2.38 59.23
N ASP A 195 47.41 -1.51 59.60
CA ASP A 195 47.63 -0.15 60.06
C ASP A 195 47.41 0.02 61.58
N SER A 196 46.85 -0.98 62.29
CA SER A 196 46.66 -0.87 63.74
C SER A 196 47.99 -0.79 64.51
N TRP A 197 49.04 -1.42 63.99
CA TRP A 197 50.39 -1.36 64.56
C TRP A 197 51.11 -0.03 64.35
N ARG A 198 50.68 0.79 63.39
CA ARG A 198 51.31 2.10 63.14
C ARG A 198 50.88 3.14 64.17
N ASP A 199 49.63 3.08 64.63
CA ASP A 199 49.09 4.03 65.59
C ASP A 199 49.50 3.73 67.05
N GLU A 200 49.90 2.48 67.36
CA GLU A 200 50.43 2.10 68.67
C GLU A 200 51.88 2.56 68.88
N ILE A 201 52.71 2.58 67.82
CA ILE A 201 54.13 2.96 67.92
C ILE A 201 54.31 4.48 68.14
N LEU A 202 53.37 5.32 67.69
CA LEU A 202 53.41 6.78 67.92
C LEU A 202 52.83 7.22 69.27
N LYS A 203 52.29 6.30 70.07
CA LYS A 203 51.70 6.59 71.39
C LYS A 203 52.56 6.14 72.59
N SER A 204 53.75 5.57 72.35
CA SER A 204 54.74 5.24 73.40
C SER A 204 55.86 6.27 73.47
#